data_AF-A0A537ZII1-F1
#
_entry.id   AF-A0A537ZII1-F1
#
_cell.length_a   1.000
_cell.length_b   1.000
_cell.length_c   1.000
_cell.angle_alpha   90.00
_cell.angle_beta   90.00
_cell.angle_gamma   90.00
#
_symmetry.space_group_name_H-M   'P 1'
#
loop_
_entity.id
_entity.type
_entity.pdbx_description
1 polymer ?
#
loop_
_entity_poly.entity_id
_entity_poly.type
_entity_poly.pdbx_seq_one_letter_code
_entity_poly.pdbx_strand_id
1 'polypeptide(L)'
;MVDPAHVLVEHFGMTNAPFAIWIDEAGTIVRPAEVAFAPRGPHADDQDQSSLIAQLPERQRKIIEEMTANMGDTERYAVAVRDWANNGGASRYVLAEDEVIERSRPLPPEFALAAAHFALAQHLYPTGF
;
A
#
# COMPACT_ATOMS: atom_id res chain seq x y z
N MET A 1 1.35 10.10 15.66
CA MET A 1 0.64 9.32 14.63
C MET A 1 0.49 10.23 13.41
N VAL A 2 0.81 9.72 12.22
CA VAL A 2 0.59 10.43 10.95
C VAL A 2 -0.74 9.89 10.40
N ASP A 3 -1.64 10.77 9.95
CA ASP A 3 -3.03 10.49 9.54
C ASP A 3 -3.91 9.77 10.61
N PRO A 4 -4.16 10.40 11.78
CA PRO A 4 -4.95 9.77 12.83
C PRO A 4 -6.42 9.51 12.42
N ALA A 5 -6.97 10.33 11.52
CA ALA A 5 -8.37 10.25 11.10
C ALA A 5 -8.60 9.37 9.86
N HIS A 6 -7.56 8.72 9.32
CA HIS A 6 -7.65 7.87 8.12
C HIS A 6 -8.20 8.61 6.90
N VAL A 7 -7.84 9.89 6.75
CA VAL A 7 -8.30 10.76 5.67
C VAL A 7 -7.82 10.23 4.31
N LEU A 8 -6.66 9.57 4.27
CA LEU A 8 -6.12 8.96 3.04
C LEU A 8 -6.94 7.76 2.57
N VAL A 9 -7.52 6.99 3.50
CA VAL A 9 -8.45 5.89 3.17
C VAL A 9 -9.69 6.48 2.50
N GLU A 10 -10.24 7.54 3.07
CA GLU A 10 -11.46 8.19 2.59
C GLU A 10 -11.27 8.81 1.20
N HIS A 11 -10.18 9.57 1.00
CA HIS A 11 -10.00 10.36 -0.22
C HIS A 11 -9.42 9.53 -1.37
N PHE A 12 -8.62 8.51 -1.06
CA PHE A 12 -7.85 7.78 -2.08
C PHE A 12 -7.98 6.27 -2.02
N GLY A 13 -8.76 5.72 -1.08
CA GLY A 13 -8.97 4.28 -0.98
C GLY A 13 -7.74 3.49 -0.52
N MET A 14 -6.76 4.15 0.12
CA MET A 14 -5.56 3.49 0.63
C MET A 14 -5.89 2.69 1.89
N THR A 15 -6.02 1.37 1.79
CA THR A 15 -6.58 0.54 2.88
C THR A 15 -5.53 -0.10 3.79
N ASN A 16 -4.31 -0.33 3.28
CA ASN A 16 -3.19 -0.79 4.07
C ASN A 16 -1.86 -0.26 3.51
N ALA A 17 -0.76 -0.54 4.20
CA ALA A 17 0.58 -0.38 3.66
C ALA A 17 1.14 -1.76 3.24
N PRO A 18 1.95 -1.84 2.18
CA PRO A 18 2.48 -0.71 1.40
C PRO A 18 1.57 -0.33 0.21
N PHE A 19 1.14 0.93 0.14
CA PHE A 19 0.40 1.50 -1.00
C PHE A 19 1.08 2.78 -1.49
N ALA A 20 0.93 3.10 -2.77
CA ALA A 20 1.37 4.36 -3.36
C ALA A 20 0.34 4.91 -4.35
N ILE A 21 0.42 6.22 -4.58
CA ILE A 21 -0.29 6.96 -5.61
C ILE A 21 0.78 7.70 -6.41
N TRP A 22 0.68 7.69 -7.74
CA TRP A 22 1.61 8.43 -8.58
C TRP A 22 0.93 9.70 -9.06
N ILE A 23 1.55 10.83 -8.74
CA ILE A 23 1.08 12.18 -9.07
C ILE A 23 2.14 12.82 -9.95
N ASP A 24 1.78 13.24 -11.16
CA ASP A 24 2.71 13.92 -12.05
C ASP A 24 3.01 15.37 -11.59
N GLU A 25 3.92 16.04 -12.29
CA GLU A 25 4.33 17.41 -11.95
C GLU A 25 3.21 18.45 -12.11
N ALA A 26 2.14 18.13 -12.85
CA ALA A 26 0.96 18.97 -12.98
C ALA A 26 -0.05 18.75 -11.85
N GLY A 27 0.20 17.80 -10.95
CA GLY A 27 -0.70 17.45 -9.85
C GLY A 27 -1.78 16.44 -10.24
N THR A 28 -1.64 15.74 -11.37
CA THR A 28 -2.61 14.76 -11.86
C THR A 28 -2.26 13.38 -11.35
N ILE A 29 -3.26 12.64 -10.85
CA ILE A 29 -3.09 11.23 -10.52
C ILE A 29 -2.95 10.45 -11.84
N VAL A 30 -1.77 9.87 -12.06
CA VAL A 30 -1.47 9.04 -13.24
C VAL A 30 -1.50 7.55 -12.93
N ARG A 31 -1.47 7.19 -11.63
CA ARG A 31 -1.79 5.87 -11.10
C ARG A 31 -2.46 6.03 -9.74
N PRO A 32 -3.70 5.53 -9.55
CA PRO A 32 -4.40 5.64 -8.27
C PRO A 32 -3.80 4.70 -7.22
N ALA A 33 -4.37 4.71 -6.01
CA ALA A 33 -3.88 3.92 -4.89
C ALA A 33 -3.73 2.45 -5.25
N GLU A 34 -2.48 1.98 -5.28
CA GLU A 34 -2.14 0.60 -5.59
C GLU A 34 -1.07 0.07 -4.65
N VAL A 35 -1.00 -1.26 -4.53
CA VAL A 35 -0.01 -1.92 -3.68
C VAL A 35 1.39 -1.66 -4.23
N ALA A 36 2.24 -1.06 -3.40
CA ALA A 36 3.54 -0.55 -3.79
C ALA A 36 4.65 -1.32 -3.09
N PHE A 37 4.96 -2.51 -3.61
CA PHE A 37 6.09 -3.28 -3.12
C PHE A 37 7.39 -2.65 -3.63
N ALA A 38 8.03 -1.82 -2.81
CA ALA A 38 9.37 -1.32 -3.09
C ALA A 38 10.43 -2.39 -2.77
N PRO A 39 11.49 -2.53 -3.60
CA PRO A 39 12.61 -3.40 -3.28
C PRO A 39 13.14 -3.06 -1.90
N ARG A 40 13.44 -4.11 -1.14
CA ARG A 40 14.14 -3.92 0.11
C ARG A 40 15.47 -3.24 -0.19
N GLY A 41 15.82 -2.21 0.58
CA GLY A 41 17.03 -1.44 0.36
C GLY A 41 18.31 -2.26 0.57
N PRO A 42 19.48 -1.76 0.18
CA PRO A 42 20.76 -2.49 0.23
C PRO A 42 21.16 -3.03 1.60
N HIS A 43 20.58 -2.49 2.68
CA HIS A 43 20.85 -2.89 4.07
C HIS A 43 19.78 -3.81 4.66
N ALA A 44 18.79 -4.22 3.88
CA ALA A 44 17.76 -5.14 4.36
C ALA A 44 18.21 -6.60 4.40
N ASP A 45 19.24 -6.96 3.62
CA ASP A 45 19.88 -8.28 3.65
C ASP A 45 20.84 -8.46 4.84
N ASP A 46 21.21 -7.38 5.55
CA ASP A 46 22.15 -7.43 6.68
C ASP A 46 21.52 -7.92 7.99
N GLN A 47 20.20 -8.03 8.07
CA GLN A 47 19.54 -8.77 9.13
C GLN A 47 19.15 -10.14 8.59
N ASP A 48 19.73 -11.18 9.18
CA ASP A 48 19.45 -12.60 8.97
C ASP A 48 18.00 -12.96 9.36
N GLN A 49 17.04 -12.31 8.70
CA GLN A 49 15.60 -12.44 8.87
C GLN A 49 15.17 -13.87 8.59
N SER A 50 15.82 -14.53 7.63
CA SER A 50 15.59 -15.95 7.33
C SER A 50 15.91 -16.84 8.52
N SER A 51 17.03 -16.63 9.23
CA SER A 51 17.32 -17.41 10.44
C SER A 51 16.44 -17.02 11.63
N LEU A 52 16.03 -15.77 11.74
CA LEU A 52 15.07 -15.32 12.76
C LEU A 52 13.69 -15.94 12.53
N ILE A 53 13.21 -15.96 11.29
CA ILE A 53 11.94 -16.59 10.90
C ILE A 53 12.00 -18.10 11.15
N ALA A 54 13.12 -18.75 10.84
CA ALA A 54 13.30 -20.18 11.09
C ALA A 54 13.17 -20.56 12.59
N GLN A 55 13.50 -19.63 13.49
CA GLN A 55 13.40 -19.82 14.94
C GLN A 55 11.99 -19.56 15.50
N LEU A 56 11.05 -19.05 14.68
CA LEU A 56 9.69 -18.77 15.13
C LEU A 56 8.85 -20.06 15.25
N PRO A 57 7.90 -20.11 16.21
CA PRO A 57 6.84 -21.09 16.25
C PRO A 57 6.16 -21.30 14.89
N GLU A 58 5.77 -22.54 14.60
CA GLU A 58 5.23 -22.95 13.30
C GLU A 58 4.05 -22.11 12.82
N ARG A 59 3.14 -21.74 13.72
CA ARG A 59 2.02 -20.85 13.39
C ARG A 59 2.48 -19.48 12.88
N GLN A 60 3.54 -18.92 13.45
CA GLN A 60 4.06 -17.61 13.06
C GLN A 60 4.83 -17.69 11.74
N ARG A 61 5.63 -18.74 11.53
CA ARG A 61 6.26 -18.99 10.21
C ARG A 61 5.24 -19.06 9.10
N LYS A 62 4.16 -19.83 9.29
CA LYS A 62 3.12 -19.98 8.27
C LYS A 62 2.43 -18.67 7.93
N ILE A 63 2.15 -17.81 8.93
CA ILE A 63 1.60 -16.47 8.71
C ILE A 63 2.57 -15.63 7.86
N ILE A 64 3.87 -15.66 8.17
CA ILE A 64 4.88 -14.90 7.42
C ILE A 64 5.02 -15.42 5.99
N GLU A 65 5.04 -16.75 5.78
CA GLU A 65 5.08 -17.38 4.46
C GLU A 65 3.86 -17.00 3.60
N GLU A 66 2.66 -17.01 4.17
CA GLU A 66 1.44 -16.56 3.48
C GLU A 66 1.50 -15.06 3.14
N MET A 67 2.06 -14.23 4.02
CA MET A 67 2.25 -12.80 3.76
C MET A 67 3.28 -12.55 2.66
N THR A 68 4.41 -13.27 2.63
CA THR A 68 5.45 -13.10 1.61
C THR A 68 5.03 -13.68 0.26
N ALA A 69 4.25 -14.76 0.23
CA ALA A 69 3.70 -15.31 -1.01
C ALA A 69 2.74 -14.31 -1.71
N ASN A 70 2.09 -13.44 -0.94
CA ASN A 70 1.22 -12.38 -1.44
C ASN A 70 1.94 -11.04 -1.67
N MET A 71 3.25 -10.97 -1.40
CA MET A 71 4.04 -9.81 -1.81
C MET A 71 4.15 -9.84 -3.34
N GLY A 72 3.58 -8.83 -3.99
CA GLY A 72 3.64 -8.65 -5.43
C GLY A 72 5.07 -8.49 -5.93
N ASP A 73 5.21 -8.52 -7.25
CA ASP A 73 6.51 -8.42 -7.93
C ASP A 73 7.16 -7.05 -7.65
N THR A 74 8.05 -7.09 -6.67
CA THR A 74 8.74 -5.94 -6.10
C THR A 74 9.72 -5.33 -7.11
N GLU A 75 10.35 -6.16 -7.92
CA GLU A 75 11.24 -5.72 -8.99
C GLU A 75 10.47 -5.03 -10.10
N ARG A 76 9.31 -5.57 -10.48
CA ARG A 76 8.45 -4.94 -11.48
C ARG A 76 7.98 -3.56 -11.06
N TYR A 77 7.60 -3.37 -9.80
CA TYR A 77 7.23 -2.05 -9.28
C TYR A 77 8.42 -1.08 -9.36
N ALA A 78 9.62 -1.53 -8.97
CA ALA A 78 10.83 -0.72 -9.03
C ALA A 78 11.21 -0.29 -10.46
N VAL A 79 11.08 -1.20 -11.44
CA VAL A 79 11.28 -0.89 -12.85
C VAL A 79 10.29 0.18 -13.30
N ALA A 80 9.03 0.05 -12.92
CA ALA A 80 8.00 1.01 -13.28
C ALA A 80 8.28 2.41 -12.70
N VAL A 81 8.63 2.49 -11.41
CA VAL A 81 8.97 3.77 -10.75
C VAL A 81 10.21 4.42 -11.40
N ARG A 82 11.24 3.64 -11.73
CA ARG A 82 12.45 4.17 -12.39
C ARG A 82 12.16 4.68 -13.81
N ASP A 83 11.34 3.97 -14.57
CA ASP A 83 10.91 4.43 -15.90
C ASP A 83 10.12 5.74 -15.80
N TRP A 84 9.21 5.83 -14.84
CA TRP A 84 8.43 7.03 -14.57
C TRP A 84 9.28 8.21 -14.11
N ALA A 85 10.25 8.00 -13.23
CA ALA A 85 11.17 9.03 -12.79
C ALA A 85 12.00 9.63 -13.95
N ASN A 86 12.30 8.85 -14.97
CA ASN A 86 13.07 9.31 -16.14
C ASN A 86 12.21 9.93 -17.24
N ASN A 87 10.97 9.45 -17.42
CA ASN A 87 10.12 9.79 -18.56
C ASN A 87 8.90 10.65 -18.19
N GLY A 88 8.60 10.82 -16.90
CA GLY A 88 7.42 11.53 -16.41
C GLY A 88 6.14 11.02 -17.06
N GLY A 89 5.30 11.93 -17.56
CA GLY A 89 4.05 11.61 -18.26
C GLY A 89 4.21 10.76 -19.52
N ALA A 90 5.42 10.67 -20.10
CA ALA A 90 5.70 9.82 -21.27
C ALA A 90 6.03 8.36 -20.89
N SER A 91 6.06 8.03 -19.59
CA SER A 91 6.32 6.67 -19.13
C SER A 91 5.24 5.71 -19.62
N ARG A 92 5.66 4.52 -20.05
CA ARG A 92 4.75 3.44 -20.46
C ARG A 92 3.90 2.87 -19.31
N TYR A 93 4.17 3.30 -18.07
CA TYR A 93 3.47 2.88 -16.87
C TYR A 93 2.44 3.92 -16.39
N VAL A 94 2.39 5.11 -17.00
CA VAL A 94 1.25 6.02 -16.85
C VAL A 94 0.01 5.37 -17.43
N LEU A 95 -1.07 5.37 -16.66
CA LEU A 95 -2.35 4.82 -17.12
C LEU A 95 -3.09 5.85 -17.98
N ALA A 96 -3.96 5.36 -18.85
CA ALA A 96 -4.92 6.22 -19.54
C ALA A 96 -5.93 6.80 -18.54
N GLU A 97 -6.47 7.98 -18.84
CA GLU A 97 -7.36 8.72 -17.93
C GLU A 97 -8.61 7.90 -17.52
N ASP A 98 -9.21 7.20 -18.49
CA ASP A 98 -10.35 6.31 -18.25
C ASP A 98 -10.01 5.16 -17.31
N GLU A 99 -8.81 4.60 -17.45
CA GLU A 99 -8.29 3.56 -16.56
C GLU A 99 -7.97 4.08 -15.15
N VAL A 100 -7.46 5.30 -15.03
CA VAL A 100 -7.28 5.96 -13.72
C VAL A 100 -8.62 6.11 -13.02
N ILE A 101 -9.64 6.61 -13.73
CA ILE A 101 -10.99 6.79 -13.18
C ILE A 101 -11.59 5.45 -12.77
N GLU A 102 -11.49 4.43 -13.63
CA GLU A 102 -12.02 3.10 -13.33
C GLU A 102 -11.38 2.50 -12.08
N ARG A 103 -10.06 2.63 -11.95
CA ARG A 103 -9.32 2.11 -10.79
C ARG A 103 -9.45 2.96 -9.52
N SER A 104 -9.92 4.21 -9.64
CA SER A 104 -10.21 5.11 -8.52
C SER A 104 -11.63 4.96 -7.97
N ARG A 105 -12.41 3.98 -8.46
CA ARG A 105 -13.80 3.80 -8.03
C ARG A 105 -13.91 3.59 -6.51
N PRO A 106 -15.04 4.02 -5.91
CA PRO A 106 -15.26 3.88 -4.48
C PRO A 106 -15.07 2.44 -4.01
N LEU A 107 -14.47 2.29 -2.83
CA LEU A 107 -14.36 1.01 -2.17
C LEU A 107 -15.76 0.41 -1.92
N PRO A 108 -15.90 -0.92 -2.00
CA PRO A 108 -17.18 -1.57 -1.77
C PRO A 108 -17.68 -1.37 -0.33
N PRO A 109 -19.00 -1.53 -0.07
CA PRO A 109 -19.67 -1.09 1.17
C PRO A 109 -19.07 -1.64 2.47
N GLU A 110 -18.45 -2.82 2.44
CA GLU A 110 -17.71 -3.41 3.56
C GLU A 110 -16.59 -2.50 4.10
N PHE A 111 -15.97 -1.69 3.26
CA PHE A 111 -14.96 -0.72 3.70
C PHE A 111 -15.59 0.46 4.44
N ALA A 112 -16.79 0.91 4.05
CA ALA A 112 -17.53 1.91 4.81
C ALA A 112 -17.91 1.39 6.20
N LEU A 113 -18.28 0.11 6.30
CA LEU A 113 -18.53 -0.54 7.59
C LEU A 113 -17.26 -0.65 8.45
N ALA A 114 -16.13 -1.03 7.84
CA ALA A 114 -14.84 -1.06 8.53
C ALA A 114 -14.44 0.33 9.06
N ALA A 115 -14.62 1.38 8.25
CA ALA A 115 -14.38 2.77 8.65
C ALA A 115 -15.29 3.20 9.82
N ALA A 116 -16.57 2.82 9.78
CA ALA A 116 -17.51 3.10 10.88
C ALA A 116 -17.10 2.40 12.19
N HIS A 117 -16.70 1.12 12.12
CA HIS A 117 -16.17 0.41 13.30
C HIS A 117 -14.91 1.08 13.86
N PHE A 118 -14.00 1.51 12.98
CA PHE A 118 -12.78 2.19 13.38
C PHE A 118 -13.08 3.55 14.05
N ALA A 119 -13.99 4.34 13.47
CA ALA A 119 -14.42 5.62 14.05
C ALA A 119 -15.06 5.43 15.44
N LEU A 120 -15.88 4.39 15.61
CA LEU A 120 -16.44 4.03 16.91
C LEU A 120 -15.34 3.68 17.92
N ALA A 121 -14.37 2.85 17.53
CA ALA A 121 -13.24 2.50 18.39
C ALA A 121 -12.41 3.73 18.79
N GLN A 122 -12.13 4.64 17.86
CA GLN A 122 -11.44 5.90 18.17
C GLN A 122 -12.21 6.79 19.14
N HIS A 123 -13.53 6.79 19.08
CA HIS A 123 -14.37 7.57 19.99
C HIS A 123 -14.38 6.96 21.40
N LEU A 124 -14.45 5.63 21.50
CA LEU A 124 -14.57 4.90 22.76
C LEU A 124 -13.23 4.73 23.49
N TYR A 125 -12.12 4.53 22.78
CA TYR A 125 -10.81 4.27 23.35
C TYR A 125 -10.34 5.34 24.36
N PRO A 126 -10.49 6.66 24.09
CA PRO A 126 -10.18 7.70 25.07
C PRO A 126 -11.11 7.72 26.29
N THR A 127 -12.30 7.11 26.19
CA THR A 127 -13.31 7.08 27.26
C THR A 127 -13.14 5.90 28.23
N GLY A 128 -12.13 5.05 28.01
CA GLY A 128 -11.81 3.92 28.89
C GLY A 128 -12.61 2.64 28.62
N PHE A 129 -13.19 2.52 27.43
CA PHE A 129 -13.80 1.29 26.91
C PHE A 129 -12.85 0.54 25.98
#